data_AF-A0A451AHH3-F1
#
_entry.id   AF-A0A451AHH3-F1
#
_cell.length_a   1.000
_cell.length_b   1.000
_cell.length_c   1.000
_cell.angle_alpha   90.00
_cell.angle_beta   90.00
_cell.angle_gamma   90.00
#
_symmetry.space_group_name_H-M   'P 1'
#
loop_
_entity.id
_entity.type
_entity.pdbx_description
1 polymer ?
#
loop_
_entity_poly.entity_id
_entity_poly.type
_entity_poly.pdbx_seq_one_letter_code
_entity_poly.pdbx_strand_id
1 'polypeptide(L)' 'GTYMRVTPPGTLITRYYCPTAHCTFSLLPDCLAARMPGTLAEVEEAVRLVEQAPSQEKACDNLRPE' A
#
# COMPACT_ATOMS: atom_id res chain seq x y z
N GLY A 1 7.26 -5.33 -20.34
CA GLY A 1 6.55 -4.03 -20.49
C GLY A 1 6.27 -3.46 -19.11
N THR A 2 5.74 -2.24 -19.01
CA THR A 2 5.33 -1.66 -17.74
C THR A 2 3.87 -1.21 -17.79
N TYR A 3 3.25 -1.04 -16.63
CA TYR A 3 1.96 -0.34 -16.52
C TYR A 3 2.01 0.66 -15.37
N MET A 4 1.25 1.75 -15.49
CA MET A 4 1.17 2.77 -14.45
C MET A 4 0.23 2.30 -13.34
N ARG A 5 0.65 2.48 -12.09
CA ARG A 5 -0.20 2.25 -10.92
C ARG A 5 -1.10 3.47 -10.69
N VAL A 6 -2.30 3.22 -10.16
CA VAL A 6 -3.23 4.29 -9.76
C VAL A 6 -2.63 5.16 -8.65
N THR A 7 -2.04 4.53 -7.63
CA THR A 7 -1.41 5.22 -6.49
C THR A 7 -0.13 4.49 -6.04
N PRO A 8 0.99 5.19 -5.79
CA PRO A 8 1.19 6.61 -6.03
C PRO A 8 1.39 6.92 -7.53
N PRO A 9 0.90 8.07 -8.03
CA PRO A 9 1.06 8.48 -9.42
C PRO A 9 2.52 8.45 -9.88
N GLY A 10 2.75 8.08 -11.14
CA GLY A 10 4.10 7.96 -11.71
C GLY A 10 4.81 6.64 -11.39
N THR A 11 4.25 5.79 -10.53
CA THR A 11 4.81 4.45 -10.26
C THR A 11 4.56 3.53 -11.44
N LEU A 12 5.63 2.99 -12.02
CA LEU A 12 5.58 2.00 -13.10
C LEU A 12 5.88 0.61 -12.55
N ILE A 13 4.99 -0.33 -12.80
CA ILE A 13 5.16 -1.73 -12.39
C ILE A 13 5.62 -2.56 -13.58
N THR A 14 6.71 -3.31 -13.38
CA THR A 14 7.27 -4.18 -14.42
C THR A 14 6.41 -5.42 -14.60
N ARG A 15 6.15 -5.74 -15.86
CA ARG A 15 5.42 -6.92 -16.33
C ARG A 15 6.35 -7.86 -17.07
N TYR A 16 6.33 -9.11 -16.65
CA TYR A 16 7.10 -10.22 -17.18
C TYR A 16 6.16 -11.22 -17.86
N TYR A 17 6.63 -11.82 -18.95
CA TYR A 17 5.98 -12.95 -19.60
C TYR A 17 6.79 -14.21 -19.35
N CYS A 18 6.14 -15.27 -18.87
CA CYS A 18 6.72 -16.59 -18.71
C CYS A 18 6.28 -17.46 -19.91
N PRO A 19 7.17 -17.80 -20.86
CA PRO A 19 6.82 -18.60 -22.02
C PRO A 19 6.35 -20.01 -21.65
N THR A 20 7.01 -20.65 -20.67
CA THR A 20 6.70 -22.02 -20.24
C THR A 20 5.31 -22.13 -19.62
N ALA A 21 4.92 -21.16 -18.80
CA ALA A 21 3.61 -21.13 -18.18
C ALA A 21 2.55 -20.43 -19.03
N HIS A 22 2.94 -19.89 -20.20
CA HIS A 22 2.10 -19.09 -21.08
C HIS A 22 1.33 -17.99 -20.34
N CYS A 23 1.98 -17.35 -19.36
CA CYS A 23 1.34 -16.39 -18.46
C CYS A 23 2.14 -15.11 -18.30
N THR A 24 1.44 -14.06 -17.90
CA THR A 24 2.03 -12.76 -17.61
C THR A 24 1.88 -12.47 -16.14
N PHE A 25 2.97 -12.08 -15.47
CA PHE A 25 2.97 -11.68 -14.07
C PHE A 25 3.70 -10.35 -13.89
N SER A 26 3.54 -9.74 -12.73
CA SER A 26 4.19 -8.48 -12.40
C SER A 26 4.80 -8.58 -11.01
N LEU A 27 5.91 -7.88 -10.76
CA LEU A 27 6.54 -7.84 -9.45
C LEU A 27 6.13 -6.52 -8.78
N LEU A 28 5.10 -6.57 -7.94
CA LEU A 28 4.67 -5.44 -7.13
C LEU A 28 5.54 -5.41 -5.85
N PRO A 29 6.25 -4.32 -5.55
CA PRO A 29 6.95 -4.16 -4.27
C PRO A 29 6.00 -4.35 -3.07
N ASP A 30 6.47 -5.01 -2.02
CA ASP A 30 5.65 -5.33 -0.84
C ASP A 30 5.08 -4.09 -0.16
N CYS A 31 5.84 -3.00 -0.09
CA CYS A 31 5.37 -1.72 0.43
C CYS A 31 4.15 -1.18 -0.34
N LEU A 32 4.06 -1.48 -1.63
CA LEU A 32 2.90 -1.14 -2.45
C LEU A 32 1.77 -2.18 -2.28
N ALA A 33 2.07 -3.42 -1.93
CA ALA A 33 1.09 -4.47 -1.69
C ALA A 33 0.40 -4.41 -0.31
N ALA A 34 0.93 -3.61 0.62
CA ALA A 34 0.51 -3.55 2.03
C ALA A 34 -0.96 -3.15 2.32
N ARG A 35 -1.79 -2.89 1.29
CA ARG A 35 -3.18 -2.40 1.38
C ARG A 35 -3.38 -1.14 2.25
N MET A 36 -2.29 -0.51 2.68
CA MET A 36 -2.26 0.76 3.38
C MET A 36 -1.75 1.80 2.38
N PRO A 37 -2.65 2.53 1.69
CA PRO A 37 -2.23 3.60 0.80
C PRO A 37 -1.65 4.76 1.62
N GLY A 38 -0.82 5.58 0.96
CA GLY A 38 -0.24 6.77 1.57
C GLY A 38 1.28 6.77 1.50
N THR A 39 1.85 7.83 2.07
CA THR A 39 3.27 8.05 2.25
C THR A 39 3.74 7.39 3.55
N LEU A 40 5.05 7.16 3.68
CA LEU A 40 5.64 6.69 4.94
C LEU A 40 5.25 7.60 6.11
N ALA A 41 5.24 8.92 5.90
CA ALA A 41 4.90 9.89 6.93
C ALA A 41 3.44 9.76 7.42
N GLU A 42 2.50 9.49 6.51
CA GLU A 42 1.08 9.25 6.85
C GLU A 42 0.92 7.95 7.64
N VAL A 43 1.65 6.89 7.28
CA VAL A 43 1.67 5.63 8.03
C VAL A 43 2.27 5.83 9.42
N GLU A 44 3.38 6.53 9.53
CA GLU A 44 4.02 6.85 10.82
C GLU A 44 3.10 7.69 11.72
N GLU A 45 2.34 8.63 11.15
CA GLU A 45 1.34 9.39 11.89
C GLU A 45 0.20 8.50 12.39
N ALA A 46 -0.31 7.59 11.55
CA ALA A 46 -1.31 6.63 11.99
C ALA A 46 -0.80 5.75 13.14
N VAL A 47 0.45 5.29 13.07
CA VAL A 47 1.08 4.52 14.17
C VAL A 47 1.18 5.35 15.44
N ARG A 48 1.66 6.61 15.36
CA ARG A 48 1.73 7.51 16.51
C ARG A 48 0.36 7.71 17.18
N LEU A 49 -0.69 7.90 16.38
CA LEU A 49 -2.06 8.05 16.88
C LEU A 49 -2.54 6.79 17.62
N VAL A 50 -2.25 5.59 17.11
CA VAL A 50 -2.59 4.33 17.79
C VAL A 50 -1.82 4.19 19.10
N GLU A 51 -0.50 4.42 19.08
CA GLU A 51 0.36 4.27 20.26
C GLU A 51 0.01 5.24 21.39
N GLN A 52 -0.47 6.44 21.06
CA GLN A 52 -0.86 7.46 22.04
C GLN A 52 -2.33 7.37 22.46
N ALA A 53 -3.13 6.53 21.82
CA ALA A 53 -4.55 6.41 22.14
C ALA A 53 -4.77 5.74 23.51
N PRO A 54 -5.76 6.20 24.30
CA PRO A 54 -6.06 5.63 25.60
C PRO A 54 -6.70 4.23 25.50
N SER A 55 -7.23 3.85 24.33
CA SER A 55 -7.73 2.51 24.03
C SER A 55 -7.75 2.26 22.52
N GLN A 56 -7.90 0.98 22.13
CA GLN A 56 -8.06 0.60 20.72
C GLN A 56 -9.36 1.14 20.12
N GLU A 57 -10.46 1.20 20.90
CA GLU A 57 -11.69 1.82 20.41
C GLU A 57 -11.47 3.30 20.06
N LYS A 58 -10.75 4.05 20.91
CA LYS A 58 -10.46 5.45 20.63
C LYS A 58 -9.52 5.66 19.46
N ALA A 59 -8.55 4.76 19.25
CA ALA A 59 -7.73 4.78 18.04
C ALA A 59 -8.58 4.54 16.78
N CYS A 60 -9.55 3.61 16.84
CA CYS A 60 -10.43 3.31 15.72
C CYS A 60 -11.37 4.46 15.38
N ASP A 61 -11.90 5.17 16.38
CA ASP A 61 -12.72 6.38 16.18
C ASP A 61 -11.99 7.44 15.32
N ASN A 62 -10.66 7.55 15.47
CA ASN A 62 -9.86 8.58 14.79
C ASN A 62 -9.33 8.15 13.40
N LEU A 63 -9.15 6.85 13.17
CA LEU A 63 -8.46 6.33 11.96
C LEU A 63 -9.38 5.74 10.91
N ARG A 64 -10.64 5.45 11.25
CA ARG A 64 -11.60 4.94 10.27
C ARG A 64 -12.06 6.06 9.34
N PRO A 65 -11.90 5.94 8.01
CA PRO A 65 -12.60 6.82 7.09
C PRO A 65 -14.12 6.58 7.19
N GLU A 66 -14.91 7.64 7.03
CA GLU A 66 -16.38 7.58 6.88
C GLU A 66 -16.82 6.68 5.71
#